data_AF-Q2PJY7-F1
#
_entry.id   AF-Q2PJY7-F1
#
_cell.length_a   1.000
_cell.length_b   1.000
_cell.length_c   1.000
_cell.angle_alpha   90.00
_cell.angle_beta   90.00
_cell.angle_gamma   90.00
#
_symmetry.space_group_name_H-M   'P 1'
#
loop_
_entity.id
_entity.type
_entity.pdbx_description
1 polymer ?
#
loop_
_entity_poly.entity_id
_entity_poly.type
_entity_poly.pdbx_seq_one_letter_code
_entity_poly.pdbx_strand_id
1 'polypeptide(L)' 'LRGGCRELLRQIVGDEKMAELKQMKESGLGQEELIAKVDEMLGHITDEAKKQKIHEYGPSCRKI' A
#
# COMPACT_ATOMS: atom_id res chain seq x y z
N LEU A 1 3.76 11.19 10.53
CA LEU A 1 4.05 9.91 9.85
C LEU A 1 2.97 9.42 8.87
N ARG A 2 1.83 10.11 8.67
CA ARG A 2 0.78 9.70 7.69
C ARG A 2 1.10 9.99 6.22
N GLY A 3 1.83 11.07 5.92
CA GLY A 3 2.16 11.46 4.53
C GLY A 3 3.21 10.55 3.90
N GLY A 4 4.28 10.23 4.63
CA GLY A 4 5.39 9.42 4.14
C GLY A 4 4.98 8.00 3.72
N CYS A 5 4.11 7.35 4.50
CA CYS A 5 3.57 6.04 4.14
C CYS A 5 2.76 6.07 2.83
N ARG A 6 1.96 7.12 2.62
CA ARG A 6 1.14 7.25 1.42
C ARG A 6 2.00 7.52 0.18
N GLU A 7 2.99 8.39 0.31
CA GLU A 7 3.93 8.71 -0.76
C GLU A 7 4.82 7.53 -1.11
N LEU A 8 5.32 6.82 -0.08
CA LEU A 8 6.10 5.61 -0.25
C LEU A 8 5.28 4.52 -0.93
N LEU A 9 4.06 4.27 -0.47
CA LEU A 9 3.17 3.30 -1.09
C LEU A 9 2.91 3.69 -2.55
N ARG A 10 2.64 4.96 -2.85
CA ARG A 10 2.48 5.48 -4.21
C ARG A 10 3.71 5.28 -5.09
N GLN A 11 4.93 5.45 -4.56
CA GLN A 11 6.18 5.18 -5.28
C GLN A 11 6.38 3.68 -5.56
N ILE A 12 5.86 2.83 -4.67
CA ILE A 12 6.00 1.38 -4.73
C ILE A 12 4.99 0.77 -5.70
N VAL A 13 3.70 0.98 -5.44
CA VAL A 13 2.56 0.39 -6.19
C VAL A 13 2.12 1.23 -7.39
N GLY A 14 2.55 2.50 -7.46
CA GLY A 14 2.17 3.43 -8.52
C GLY A 14 0.88 4.22 -8.24
N ASP A 15 0.65 5.24 -9.07
CA ASP A 15 -0.56 6.08 -9.01
C ASP A 15 -1.84 5.30 -9.28
N GLU A 16 -1.79 4.35 -10.21
CA GLU A 16 -2.94 3.54 -10.63
C GLU A 16 -3.49 2.72 -9.46
N LYS A 17 -2.61 2.02 -8.74
CA LYS A 17 -2.99 1.24 -7.56
C LYS A 17 -3.40 2.11 -6.38
N MET A 18 -2.80 3.28 -6.23
CA MET A 18 -3.26 4.26 -5.24
C MET A 18 -4.67 4.79 -5.53
N ALA A 19 -5.02 4.97 -6.80
CA ALA A 19 -6.37 5.35 -7.21
C ALA A 19 -7.37 4.22 -6.91
N GLU A 20 -7.02 2.96 -7.21
CA GLU A 20 -7.84 1.80 -6.85
C GLU A 20 -8.06 1.72 -5.33
N LEU A 21 -7.01 1.84 -4.51
CA LEU A 21 -7.15 1.84 -3.05
C LEU A 21 -8.02 3.00 -2.54
N LYS A 22 -7.90 4.18 -3.14
CA LYS A 22 -8.74 5.33 -2.80
C LYS A 22 -10.20 5.02 -3.13
N GLN A 23 -10.47 4.48 -4.32
CA GLN A 23 -11.81 4.12 -4.75
C GLN A 23 -12.40 3.01 -3.89
N MET A 24 -11.62 1.99 -3.52
CA MET A 24 -12.04 0.93 -2.60
C MET A 24 -12.42 1.48 -1.23
N LYS A 25 -11.63 2.42 -0.70
CA LYS A 25 -11.92 3.10 0.55
C LYS A 25 -13.20 3.96 0.46
N GLU A 26 -13.42 4.63 -0.66
CA GLU A 26 -14.63 5.44 -0.92
C GLU A 26 -15.88 4.56 -1.14
N SER A 27 -15.72 3.37 -1.71
CA SER A 27 -16.76 2.35 -1.85
C SER A 27 -17.13 1.67 -0.51
N GLY A 28 -16.46 2.02 0.59
CA GLY A 28 -16.72 1.46 1.90
C GLY A 28 -16.18 0.04 2.09
N LEU A 29 -15.18 -0.38 1.30
CA LEU A 29 -14.51 -1.66 1.57
C LEU A 29 -13.88 -1.64 2.97
N GLY A 30 -14.04 -2.76 3.66
CA GLY A 30 -13.42 -2.99 4.96
C GLY A 30 -11.92 -2.78 4.89
N GLN A 31 -11.34 -2.26 5.98
CA GLN A 31 -9.91 -1.99 6.07
C GLN A 31 -9.08 -3.26 5.79
N GLU A 32 -9.60 -4.44 6.17
CA GLU A 32 -8.99 -5.75 5.91
C GLU A 32 -8.88 -6.08 4.42
N GLU A 33 -9.91 -5.80 3.61
CA GLU A 33 -9.91 -6.06 2.17
C GLU A 33 -8.91 -5.14 1.45
N LEU A 34 -8.88 -3.86 1.84
CA LEU A 34 -7.87 -2.90 1.38
C LEU A 34 -6.46 -3.39 1.71
N ILE A 35 -6.29 -3.88 2.92
CA ILE A 35 -5.02 -4.40 3.43
C ILE A 35 -4.57 -5.65 2.65
N ALA A 36 -5.49 -6.57 2.33
CA ALA A 36 -5.23 -7.76 1.54
C ALA A 36 -4.85 -7.40 0.09
N LYS A 37 -5.57 -6.44 -0.51
CA LYS A 37 -5.28 -5.95 -1.86
C LYS A 37 -3.91 -5.29 -1.93
N VAL A 38 -3.57 -4.48 -0.92
CA VAL A 38 -2.22 -3.92 -0.78
C VAL A 38 -1.18 -5.04 -0.72
N ASP A 39 -1.36 -6.04 0.14
CA ASP A 39 -0.42 -7.16 0.27
C ASP A 39 -0.20 -7.91 -1.06
N GLU A 40 -1.28 -8.22 -1.78
CA GLU A 40 -1.25 -8.87 -3.09
C GLU A 40 -0.44 -8.04 -4.10
N MET A 41 -0.68 -6.72 -4.15
CA MET A 41 0.06 -5.81 -5.03
C MET A 41 1.53 -5.74 -4.67
N LEU A 42 1.85 -5.73 -3.37
CA LEU A 42 3.23 -5.70 -2.86
C LEU A 42 3.95 -7.04 -3.12
N GLY A 43 3.23 -8.17 -3.11
CA GLY A 43 3.76 -9.49 -3.45
C GLY A 43 4.19 -9.62 -4.91
N HIS A 44 3.52 -8.91 -5.82
CA HIS A 44 3.90 -8.82 -7.23
C HIS A 44 5.15 -7.96 -7.49
N ILE A 45 5.66 -7.26 -6.49
CA ILE A 45 6.83 -6.38 -6.65
C ILE A 45 8.10 -7.22 -6.62
N THR A 46 8.77 -7.26 -7.76
CA THR A 46 10.05 -7.94 -7.96
C THR A 46 11.25 -7.06 -7.60
N ASP A 47 11.05 -5.76 -7.46
CA ASP A 47 12.08 -4.79 -7.05
C ASP A 47 12.50 -4.99 -5.60
N GLU A 48 13.75 -5.40 -5.37
CA GLU A 48 14.29 -5.64 -4.02
C GLU A 48 14.29 -4.39 -3.15
N ALA A 49 14.64 -3.23 -3.74
CA ALA A 49 14.63 -1.95 -3.03
C ALA A 49 13.22 -1.55 -2.57
N LYS A 50 12.20 -1.87 -3.37
CA LYS A 50 10.80 -1.64 -3.00
C LYS A 50 10.37 -2.65 -1.94
N LYS A 51 10.65 -3.95 -2.13
CA LYS A 51 10.39 -5.01 -1.14
C LYS A 51 10.94 -4.69 0.24
N GLN A 52 12.18 -4.20 0.31
CA GLN A 52 12.80 -3.84 1.58
C GLN A 52 12.06 -2.69 2.27
N LYS A 53 11.68 -1.64 1.53
CA LYS A 53 10.86 -0.54 2.08
C LYS A 53 9.48 -1.03 2.51
N ILE A 54 8.87 -1.95 1.80
CA ILE A 54 7.57 -2.51 2.19
C ILE A 54 7.70 -3.30 3.48
N HIS A 55 8.74 -4.10 3.61
CA HIS A 55 8.97 -4.90 4.81
C HIS A 55 9.29 -4.04 6.03
N GLU A 56 10.06 -2.95 5.84
CA GLU A 56 10.43 -2.00 6.89
C GLU A 56 9.25 -1.10 7.30
N TYR A 57 8.55 -0.50 6.33
CA TYR A 57 7.51 0.49 6.59
C TYR A 57 6.09 -0.08 6.60
N GLY A 58 5.83 -1.19 5.91
CA GLY A 58 4.52 -1.85 5.81
C GLY A 58 3.81 -2.07 7.14
N PRO A 59 4.45 -2.69 8.17
CA PRO A 59 3.81 -2.88 9.47
C PRO A 59 3.51 -1.55 10.19
N SER A 60 4.35 -0.52 9.98
CA SER A 60 4.12 0.82 10.53
C SER A 60 3.01 1.57 9.79
N CYS A 61 2.89 1.39 8.47
CA CYS A 61 1.87 2.02 7.64
C CYS A 61 0.50 1.33 7.73
N ARG A 62 0.46 0.03 8.07
CA ARG A 62 -0.78 -0.72 8.33
C ARG A 62 -1.47 -0.35 9.66
N LYS A 63 -0.71 0.13 10.65
CA LYS A 63 -1.21 0.40 12.02
C LYS A 63 -1.88 1.77 12.21
N ILE A 64 -2.02 2.59 11.15
CA ILE A 64 -2.41 4.02 11.21
C ILE A 64 -3.75 4.28 10.51
#